data_AF-A0A9X1NK58-F1
#
_entry.id   AF-A0A9X1NK58-F1
#
_cell.length_a   1.000
_cell.length_b   1.000
_cell.length_c   1.000
_cell.angle_alpha   90.00
_cell.angle_beta   90.00
_cell.angle_gamma   90.00
#
_symmetry.space_group_name_H-M   'P 1'
#
loop_
_entity.id
_entity.type
_entity.pdbx_description
1 polymer ?
#
loop_
_entity_poly.entity_id
_entity_poly.type
_entity_poly.pdbx_seq_one_letter_code
_entity_poly.pdbx_strand_id
1 'polypeptide(L)'
;MEDEDEREVTLVSEEGLTVKAYLDDGALVILGEDLNATELFGEDVAEYAYGLTVAAEDVPKVLDALDVAAGLDVLDALVLRGADLVKIGEAGWLESIGVSAEFWSRIS
;
A
#
# COMPACT_ATOMS: atom_id res chain seq x y z
N MET A 1 21.24 -0.96 18.95
CA MET A 1 20.59 -1.73 17.89
C MET A 1 20.33 -0.71 16.83
N GLU A 2 21.15 -0.74 15.79
CA GLU A 2 20.84 -0.02 14.57
C GLU A 2 19.69 -0.83 13.97
N ASP A 3 18.48 -0.26 13.97
CA ASP A 3 17.33 -0.80 13.25
C ASP A 3 17.78 -1.00 11.81
N GLU A 4 17.87 -2.26 11.37
CA GLU A 4 18.20 -2.56 9.97
C GLU A 4 17.10 -1.90 9.13
N ASP A 5 17.48 -0.91 8.32
CA ASP A 5 16.57 -0.07 7.53
C ASP A 5 15.48 -0.90 6.86
N GLU A 6 14.28 -0.87 7.44
CA GLU A 6 13.09 -1.50 6.89
C GLU A 6 12.83 -0.83 5.54
N ARG A 7 13.07 -1.58 4.46
CA ARG A 7 13.04 -1.02 3.11
C ARG A 7 11.62 -0.55 2.79
N GLU A 8 11.44 0.76 2.73
CA GLU A 8 10.20 1.44 2.34
C GLU A 8 10.30 1.96 0.90
N VAL A 9 9.21 1.84 0.13
CA VAL A 9 9.07 2.44 -1.20
C VAL A 9 7.82 3.32 -1.26
N THR A 10 7.92 4.44 -1.97
CA THR A 10 6.76 5.32 -2.23
C THR A 10 6.08 4.91 -3.53
N LEU A 11 4.78 4.65 -3.47
CA LEU A 11 3.94 4.30 -4.62
C LEU A 11 3.34 5.55 -5.28
N VAL A 12 2.86 6.49 -4.47
CA VAL A 12 2.29 7.78 -4.87
C VAL A 12 2.70 8.85 -3.85
N SER A 13 2.95 10.07 -4.33
CA SER A 13 3.20 11.24 -3.49
C SER A 13 2.77 12.49 -4.26
N GLU A 14 1.48 12.79 -4.24
CA GLU A 14 0.87 13.88 -5.01
C GLU A 14 -0.24 14.57 -4.20
N GLU A 15 -0.29 15.91 -4.25
CA GLU A 15 -1.44 16.71 -3.79
C GLU A 15 -2.00 16.36 -2.39
N GLY A 16 -1.13 16.04 -1.43
CA GLY A 16 -1.51 15.69 -0.06
C GLY A 16 -1.81 14.21 0.17
N LEU A 17 -1.85 13.40 -0.89
CA LEU A 17 -1.89 11.94 -0.81
C LEU A 17 -0.47 11.36 -0.89
N THR A 18 -0.10 10.58 0.12
CA THR A 18 1.12 9.77 0.13
C THR A 18 0.75 8.32 0.33
N VAL A 19 1.18 7.45 -0.58
CA VAL A 19 1.03 5.99 -0.43
C VAL A 19 2.41 5.34 -0.48
N LYS A 20 2.69 4.49 0.51
CA LYS A 20 3.98 3.82 0.72
C LYS A 20 3.77 2.33 0.93
N ALA A 21 4.81 1.54 0.70
CA ALA A 21 4.83 0.13 1.01
C ALA A 21 6.17 -0.31 1.61
N TYR A 22 6.13 -1.27 2.52
CA TYR A 22 7.30 -1.90 3.13
C TYR A 22 6.99 -3.35 3.51
N LEU A 23 8.02 -4.08 3.93
CA LEU A 23 7.88 -5.45 4.45
C LEU A 23 8.14 -5.46 5.96
N ASP A 24 7.23 -6.05 6.71
CA ASP A 24 7.34 -6.32 8.15
C ASP A 24 7.23 -7.83 8.38
N ASP A 25 8.30 -8.47 8.85
CA ASP A 25 8.39 -9.94 9.00
C ASP A 25 7.91 -10.73 7.75
N GLY A 26 8.13 -10.16 6.56
CA GLY A 26 7.72 -10.73 5.28
C GLY A 26 6.27 -10.46 4.87
N ALA A 27 5.44 -9.90 5.76
CA ALA A 27 4.15 -9.35 5.40
C ALA A 27 4.32 -8.04 4.63
N LEU A 28 3.52 -7.84 3.58
CA LEU A 28 3.50 -6.60 2.83
C LEU A 28 2.55 -5.62 3.49
N VAL A 29 3.06 -4.47 3.89
CA VAL A 29 2.26 -3.38 4.44
C VAL A 29 2.17 -2.26 3.41
N ILE A 30 0.96 -1.80 3.12
CA ILE A 30 0.68 -0.61 2.30
C ILE A 30 0.03 0.42 3.21
N LEU A 31 0.62 1.62 3.28
CA LEU A 31 0.11 2.74 4.06
C LEU A 31 -0.28 3.87 3.14
N GLY A 32 -1.46 4.43 3.34
CA GLY A 32 -1.88 5.67 2.69
C GLY A 32 -2.21 6.75 3.69
N GLU A 33 -1.83 7.98 3.38
CA GLU A 33 -2.16 9.19 4.13
C GLU A 33 -2.65 10.25 3.14
N ASP A 34 -3.86 10.76 3.37
CA ASP A 34 -4.47 11.86 2.64
C ASP A 34 -4.66 13.05 3.59
N LEU A 35 -3.95 14.13 3.33
CA LEU A 35 -3.97 15.38 4.10
C LEU A 35 -5.06 16.36 3.62
N ASN A 36 -5.88 15.95 2.65
CA ASN A 36 -6.99 16.72 2.09
C ASN A 36 -8.30 15.92 2.11
N ALA A 37 -8.50 15.14 3.18
CA ALA A 37 -9.58 14.16 3.30
C ALA A 37 -10.99 14.79 3.42
N THR A 38 -11.07 16.11 3.43
CA THR A 38 -12.29 16.91 3.49
C THR A 38 -13.29 16.53 2.40
N GLU A 39 -12.81 16.26 1.18
CA GLU A 39 -13.69 15.86 0.07
C GLU A 39 -14.27 14.45 0.24
N LEU A 40 -13.60 13.59 1.01
CA LEU A 40 -14.00 12.21 1.27
C LEU A 40 -14.93 12.08 2.48
N PHE A 41 -14.68 12.84 3.56
CA PHE A 41 -15.34 12.66 4.85
C PHE A 41 -16.07 13.90 5.39
N GLY A 42 -15.98 15.05 4.70
CA GLY A 42 -16.64 16.30 5.07
C GLY A 42 -15.72 17.32 5.76
N GLU A 43 -16.24 18.52 5.99
CA GLU A 43 -15.46 19.70 6.46
C GLU A 43 -14.75 19.52 7.81
N ASP A 44 -15.17 18.54 8.62
CA ASP A 44 -14.65 18.28 9.96
C ASP A 44 -13.48 17.27 9.98
N VAL A 45 -13.08 16.72 8.83
CA VAL A 45 -11.99 15.74 8.70
C VAL A 45 -10.95 16.29 7.74
N ALA A 46 -9.77 16.64 8.26
CA ALA A 46 -8.69 17.18 7.46
C ALA A 46 -7.79 16.07 6.94
N GLU A 47 -7.60 15.02 7.73
CA GLU A 47 -6.62 13.97 7.46
C GLU A 47 -7.26 12.58 7.55
N TYR A 48 -6.84 11.70 6.65
CA TYR A 48 -7.19 10.29 6.64
C TYR A 48 -5.94 9.45 6.46
N ALA A 49 -5.73 8.47 7.33
CA ALA A 49 -4.68 7.49 7.21
C ALA A 49 -5.28 6.08 7.21
N TYR A 50 -4.69 5.17 6.45
CA TYR A 50 -5.07 3.77 6.44
C TYR A 50 -3.86 2.86 6.28
N GLY A 51 -4.03 1.61 6.64
CA GLY A 51 -3.07 0.55 6.36
C GLY A 51 -3.74 -0.73 5.90
N LEU A 52 -3.09 -1.39 4.94
CA LEU A 52 -3.42 -2.72 4.45
C LEU A 52 -2.24 -3.64 4.73
N THR A 53 -2.49 -4.76 5.41
CA THR A 53 -1.45 -5.76 5.70
C THR A 53 -1.78 -7.05 4.98
N VAL A 54 -0.92 -7.47 4.07
CA VAL A 54 -0.99 -8.73 3.34
C VAL A 54 -0.04 -9.73 3.99
N ALA A 55 -0.57 -10.89 4.36
CA ALA A 55 0.23 -11.95 4.98
C ALA A 55 1.39 -12.39 4.07
N ALA A 56 2.52 -12.75 4.67
CA ALA A 56 3.73 -13.16 3.94
C ALA A 56 3.49 -14.31 2.94
N GLU A 57 2.56 -15.22 3.25
CA GLU A 57 2.18 -16.35 2.38
C GLU A 57 1.43 -15.91 1.11
N ASP A 58 0.82 -14.74 1.11
CA ASP A 58 0.08 -14.17 -0.03
C ASP A 58 0.91 -13.19 -0.87
N VAL A 59 2.05 -12.72 -0.36
CA VAL A 59 2.97 -11.83 -1.10
C VAL A 59 3.38 -12.39 -2.47
N PRO A 60 3.66 -13.70 -2.65
CA PRO A 60 3.93 -14.26 -3.97
C PRO A 60 2.76 -14.09 -4.96
N LYS A 61 1.50 -14.12 -4.50
CA LYS A 61 0.33 -13.88 -5.37
C LYS A 61 0.24 -12.42 -5.79
N VAL A 62 0.55 -11.50 -4.88
CA VAL A 62 0.64 -10.06 -5.19
C VAL A 62 1.68 -9.84 -6.28
N LEU A 63 2.88 -10.41 -6.13
CA LEU A 63 3.94 -10.29 -7.12
C LEU A 63 3.56 -10.88 -8.49
N ASP A 64 2.94 -12.06 -8.52
CA ASP A 64 2.45 -12.70 -9.75
C ASP A 64 1.39 -11.84 -10.46
N ALA A 65 0.46 -11.25 -9.70
CA ALA A 65 -0.61 -10.40 -10.24
C ALA A 65 -0.13 -9.03 -10.77
N LEU A 66 1.05 -8.55 -10.35
CA LEU A 66 1.63 -7.30 -10.86
C LEU A 66 2.17 -7.45 -12.30
N ASP A 67 2.26 -8.69 -12.82
CA ASP A 67 2.71 -9.01 -14.19
C ASP A 67 4.05 -8.34 -14.54
N VAL A 68 5.00 -8.42 -13.62
CA VAL A 68 6.35 -7.85 -13.77
C VAL A 68 7.38 -8.92 -14.14
N ALA A 69 8.59 -8.47 -14.49
CA ALA A 69 9.68 -9.37 -14.84
C ALA A 69 10.02 -10.33 -13.69
N ALA A 70 10.32 -11.58 -14.04
CA ALA A 70 10.71 -12.60 -13.08
C ALA A 70 11.99 -12.22 -12.30
N GLY A 71 12.01 -12.50 -11.00
CA GLY A 71 13.14 -12.25 -10.12
C GLY A 71 13.15 -10.87 -9.46
N LEU A 72 12.14 -10.03 -9.72
CA LEU A 72 11.89 -8.84 -8.90
C LEU A 72 11.29 -9.24 -7.56
N ASP A 73 11.64 -8.50 -6.50
CA ASP A 73 10.88 -8.56 -5.25
C ASP A 73 9.61 -7.71 -5.34
N VAL A 74 8.73 -7.88 -4.35
CA VAL A 74 7.43 -7.22 -4.35
C VAL A 74 7.54 -5.70 -4.25
N LEU A 75 8.56 -5.17 -3.56
CA LEU A 75 8.73 -3.72 -3.41
C LEU A 75 9.23 -3.10 -4.72
N ASP A 76 10.15 -3.77 -5.43
CA ASP A 76 10.57 -3.38 -6.79
C ASP A 76 9.40 -3.41 -7.77
N ALA A 77 8.56 -4.45 -7.70
CA ALA A 77 7.37 -4.57 -8.53
C ALA A 77 6.38 -3.42 -8.28
N LEU A 78 6.19 -3.07 -7.00
CA LEU A 78 5.34 -1.98 -6.57
C LEU A 78 5.89 -0.60 -6.94
N VAL A 79 7.20 -0.39 -7.01
CA VAL A 79 7.76 0.85 -7.58
C VAL A 79 7.35 1.03 -9.04
N LEU A 80 7.24 -0.06 -9.81
CA LEU A 80 6.92 0.00 -11.24
C LEU A 80 5.41 0.14 -11.52
N ARG A 81 4.56 -0.45 -10.66
CA ARG A 81 3.12 -0.62 -10.91
C ARG A 81 2.22 -0.03 -9.84
N GLY A 82 2.78 0.40 -8.72
CA GLY A 82 2.06 0.85 -7.53
C GLY A 82 1.15 2.04 -7.80
N ALA A 83 1.60 3.02 -8.59
CA ALA A 83 0.77 4.17 -8.93
C ALA A 83 -0.53 3.80 -9.68
N ASP A 84 -0.52 2.73 -10.49
CA ASP A 84 -1.73 2.25 -11.16
C ASP A 84 -2.65 1.51 -10.19
N LEU A 85 -2.07 0.78 -9.23
CA LEU A 85 -2.78 0.08 -8.17
C LEU A 85 -3.50 1.05 -7.21
N VAL A 86 -2.84 2.14 -6.81
CA VAL A 86 -3.46 3.22 -6.02
C VAL A 86 -4.66 3.83 -6.74
N LYS A 87 -4.57 4.05 -8.06
CA LYS A 87 -5.69 4.60 -8.87
C LYS A 87 -6.89 3.66 -8.96
N ILE A 88 -6.67 2.36 -8.93
CA ILE A 88 -7.74 1.34 -8.98
C ILE A 88 -8.37 1.16 -7.59
N GLY A 89 -7.60 1.40 -6.53
CA GLY A 89 -7.96 1.11 -5.15
C GLY A 89 -7.32 -0.20 -4.70
N GLU A 90 -6.42 -0.10 -3.74
CA GLU A 90 -5.50 -1.16 -3.31
C GLU A 90 -6.25 -2.33 -2.70
N ALA A 91 -7.19 -2.05 -1.78
CA ALA A 91 -7.99 -3.08 -1.11
C ALA A 91 -8.84 -3.87 -2.12
N GLY A 92 -9.55 -3.18 -3.01
CA GLY A 92 -10.40 -3.81 -4.01
C GLY A 92 -9.60 -4.62 -5.03
N TRP A 93 -8.41 -4.15 -5.40
CA TRP A 93 -7.51 -4.90 -6.26
C TRP A 93 -7.00 -6.18 -5.58
N LEU A 94 -6.57 -6.11 -4.30
CA LEU A 94 -6.13 -7.27 -3.52
C LEU A 94 -7.25 -8.32 -3.42
N GLU A 95 -8.48 -7.90 -3.11
CA GLU A 95 -9.63 -8.80 -3.09
C GLU A 95 -9.88 -9.46 -4.47
N SER A 96 -9.70 -8.71 -5.57
CA SER A 96 -9.92 -9.23 -6.92
C SER A 96 -8.96 -10.35 -7.33
N ILE A 97 -7.76 -10.39 -6.74
CA ILE A 97 -6.76 -11.45 -6.95
C ILE A 97 -6.83 -12.55 -5.89
N GLY A 98 -7.84 -12.49 -4.99
CA GLY A 98 -8.06 -13.48 -3.95
C GLY A 98 -7.13 -13.34 -2.74
N VAL A 99 -6.58 -12.14 -2.51
CA VAL A 99 -5.77 -11.80 -1.35
C VAL A 99 -6.62 -11.00 -0.36
N SER A 100 -6.71 -11.49 0.88
CA SER A 100 -7.39 -10.76 1.96
C SER A 100 -6.34 -10.00 2.76
N ALA A 101 -6.48 -8.67 2.82
CA ALA A 101 -5.64 -7.83 3.65
C ALA A 101 -6.34 -7.48 4.96
N GLU A 102 -5.59 -7.45 6.05
CA GLU A 102 -6.05 -6.79 7.27
C GLU A 102 -6.08 -5.27 7.03
N PHE A 103 -7.11 -4.60 7.53
CA PHE A 103 -7.34 -3.19 7.30
C PHE A 103 -7.50 -2.43 8.61
N TRP A 104 -6.86 -1.27 8.69
CA TRP A 104 -7.14 -0.26 9.70
C TRP A 104 -7.22 1.12 9.06
N SER A 105 -7.93 2.04 9.71
CA SER A 105 -7.95 3.45 9.32
C SER A 105 -8.10 4.38 10.52
N ARG A 106 -7.72 5.64 10.31
CA ARG A 106 -7.81 6.75 11.26
C ARG A 106 -8.19 8.02 10.51
N ILE A 107 -9.12 8.78 11.07
CA ILE A 107 -9.45 10.14 10.63
C ILE A 107 -9.04 11.15 11.71
N SER A 108 -8.62 12.35 11.32
CA SER A 108 -8.32 13.46 12.22
C SER A 108 -8.59 14.83 11.64
#